data_AF-A0A3D3EVY3-F1
#
_entry.id   AF-A0A3D3EVY3-F1
#
_cell.length_a   1.000
_cell.length_b   1.000
_cell.length_c   1.000
_cell.angle_alpha   90.00
_cell.angle_beta   90.00
_cell.angle_gamma   90.00
#
_symmetry.space_group_name_H-M   'P 1'
#
loop_
_entity.id
_entity.type
_entity.pdbx_description
1 polymer ?
#
loop_
_entity_poly.entity_id
_entity_poly.type
_entity_poly.pdbx_seq_one_letter_code
_entity_poly.pdbx_strand_id
1 'polypeptide(L)'
;GARWSKQHKSNLRMISIAHTPGGEMHIVVGMLAFSGGLITEKILVSIIASSLISTIIFGPWLSFTVKKLRKHLFDVIFRENDVFIDVEAGSQEEMLQFMSSTVAQRSKLNFEQVYQEVKLREEQMSTAMGRSIAIPHARIEGLKSSHVFVFHCRHGLEWDSPDGSLVRLIVLVITPKDSPNAQLQILQSMADTLRDRQTAQSLVSSRDSRYIWASLKLGIDECQECNLRE
;
A
#
# COMPACT_ATOMS: atom_id res chain seq x y z
N GLY A 1 23.35 -4.42 20.39
CA GLY A 1 21.96 -4.78 20.04
C GLY A 1 21.87 -5.55 18.72
N ALA A 2 21.72 -4.86 17.59
CA ALA A 2 21.36 -5.46 16.29
C ALA A 2 22.22 -6.64 15.80
N ARG A 3 23.56 -6.56 15.95
CA ARG A 3 24.48 -7.66 15.59
C ARG A 3 24.35 -8.85 16.53
N TRP A 4 24.04 -8.61 17.80
CA TRP A 4 23.89 -9.64 18.84
C TRP A 4 22.57 -10.41 18.69
N SER A 5 21.50 -9.72 18.26
CA SER A 5 20.19 -10.30 17.96
C SER A 5 20.06 -10.82 16.51
N LYS A 6 21.17 -10.98 15.79
CA LYS A 6 21.24 -11.53 14.41
C LYS A 6 20.24 -10.90 13.41
N GLN A 7 20.04 -9.58 13.46
CA GLN A 7 19.07 -8.89 12.60
C GLN A 7 19.52 -8.80 11.14
N HIS A 8 18.56 -8.86 10.21
CA HIS A 8 18.82 -8.72 8.78
C HIS A 8 19.36 -7.32 8.42
N LYS A 9 20.24 -7.22 7.40
CA LYS A 9 20.93 -5.97 7.04
C LYS A 9 19.97 -4.82 6.69
N SER A 10 18.80 -5.13 6.15
CA SER A 10 17.73 -4.16 5.86
C SER A 10 17.23 -3.43 7.12
N ASN A 11 17.29 -4.08 8.28
CA ASN A 11 16.72 -3.56 9.52
C ASN A 11 17.72 -2.66 10.27
N LEU A 12 19.01 -2.68 9.90
CA LEU A 12 20.06 -1.97 10.64
C LEU A 12 19.84 -0.46 10.66
N ARG A 13 19.37 0.12 9.54
CA ARG A 13 19.06 1.56 9.48
C ARG A 13 17.88 1.93 10.39
N MET A 14 16.83 1.12 10.43
CA MET A 14 15.71 1.35 11.33
C MET A 14 16.14 1.22 12.79
N ILE A 15 16.94 0.20 13.12
CA ILE A 15 17.43 -0.01 14.48
C ILE A 15 18.36 1.14 14.91
N SER A 16 19.21 1.66 14.03
CA SER A 16 20.05 2.82 14.37
C SER A 16 19.22 4.09 14.60
N ILE A 17 18.18 4.31 13.78
CA ILE A 17 17.26 5.45 13.92
C ILE A 17 16.46 5.32 15.23
N ALA A 18 16.06 4.11 15.61
CA ALA A 18 15.39 3.83 16.88
C ALA A 18 16.31 3.94 18.10
N HIS A 19 17.63 4.08 17.92
CA HIS A 19 18.62 4.12 19.00
C HIS A 19 19.13 5.53 19.33
N THR A 20 18.33 6.55 19.06
CA THR A 20 18.54 7.94 19.50
C THR A 20 17.13 8.45 19.85
N PRO A 21 16.83 9.07 21.01
CA PRO A 21 17.66 9.97 21.81
C PRO A 21 17.79 9.59 23.29
N GLY A 22 18.84 10.08 23.96
CA GLY A 22 19.06 9.80 25.39
C GLY A 22 18.15 10.54 26.39
N GLY A 23 17.15 11.29 25.89
CA GLY A 23 15.97 11.80 26.61
C GLY A 23 16.06 11.89 28.14
N GLU A 24 15.13 11.22 28.82
CA GLU A 24 15.06 11.16 30.30
C GLU A 24 16.32 10.55 30.93
N MET A 25 16.99 9.64 30.22
CA MET A 25 18.18 8.94 30.73
C MET A 25 19.35 9.91 30.98
N HIS A 26 19.60 10.87 30.09
CA HIS A 26 20.62 11.91 30.29
C HIS A 26 20.26 12.86 31.44
N ILE A 27 18.98 13.13 31.66
CA ILE A 27 18.52 13.92 32.81
C ILE A 27 18.76 13.15 34.10
N VAL A 28 18.42 11.85 34.16
CA VAL A 28 18.64 11.00 35.33
C VAL A 28 20.14 10.85 35.65
N VAL A 29 20.98 10.57 34.66
CA VAL A 29 22.44 10.49 34.85
C VAL A 29 23.02 11.85 35.25
N GLY A 30 22.54 12.94 34.65
CA GLY A 30 22.93 14.30 35.03
C GLY A 30 22.57 14.63 36.48
N MET A 31 21.36 14.28 36.92
CA MET A 31 20.91 14.48 38.31
C MET A 31 21.75 13.66 39.29
N LEU A 32 22.07 12.40 38.98
CA LEU A 32 22.94 11.56 39.81
C LEU A 32 24.36 12.14 39.90
N ALA A 33 24.93 12.61 38.79
CA ALA A 33 26.24 13.25 38.77
C ALA A 33 26.27 14.56 39.57
N PHE A 34 25.20 15.36 39.51
CA PHE A 34 25.07 16.57 40.30
C PHE A 34 24.95 16.26 41.81
N SER A 35 24.12 15.28 42.18
CA SER A 35 23.98 14.83 43.57
C SER A 35 25.28 14.25 44.14
N GLY A 36 26.13 13.68 43.29
CA GLY A 36 27.48 13.22 43.66
C GLY A 36 28.56 14.30 43.66
N GLY A 37 28.21 15.56 43.38
CA GLY A 37 29.16 16.68 43.30
C GLY A 37 30.12 16.62 42.11
N LEU A 38 29.86 15.76 41.12
CA LEU A 38 30.73 15.55 39.95
C LEU A 38 30.58 16.65 38.89
N ILE A 39 29.44 17.35 38.88
CA ILE A 39 29.14 18.41 37.92
C ILE A 39 28.53 19.63 38.63
N THR A 40 28.67 20.80 38.01
CA THR A 40 28.06 22.04 38.52
C THR A 40 26.62 22.19 38.07
N GLU A 41 25.86 23.04 38.76
CA GLU A 41 24.48 23.38 38.39
C GLU A 41 24.37 23.90 36.95
N LYS A 42 25.33 24.73 36.50
CA LYS A 42 25.37 25.25 35.13
C LYS A 42 25.50 24.13 34.09
N ILE A 43 26.30 23.09 34.40
CA ILE A 43 26.43 21.91 33.54
C ILE A 43 25.11 21.13 33.53
N LEU A 44 24.49 20.91 34.69
CA LEU A 44 23.20 20.24 34.79
C LEU A 44 22.11 20.94 33.96
N VAL A 45 21.99 22.27 34.06
CA VAL A 45 21.03 23.07 33.27
C VAL A 45 21.28 22.92 31.77
N SER A 46 22.54 22.90 31.33
CA SER A 46 22.88 22.70 29.92
C SER A 46 22.49 21.30 29.40
N ILE A 47 22.64 20.26 30.24
CA ILE A 47 22.24 18.89 29.90
C ILE A 47 20.71 18.81 29.77
N ILE A 48 19.97 19.39 30.71
CA ILE A 48 18.50 19.41 30.69
C ILE A 48 18.01 20.17 29.45
N ALA A 49 18.53 21.37 29.20
CA ALA A 49 18.16 22.19 28.06
C ALA A 49 18.43 21.46 26.72
N SER A 50 19.62 20.87 26.57
CA SER A 50 19.98 20.09 25.37
C SER A 50 19.12 18.84 25.20
N SER A 51 18.77 18.16 26.31
CA SER A 51 17.91 16.97 26.29
C SER A 51 16.49 17.32 25.85
N LEU A 52 15.90 18.40 26.39
CA LEU A 52 14.58 18.88 25.99
C LEU A 52 14.53 19.30 24.52
N ILE A 53 15.52 20.08 24.07
CA ILE A 53 15.65 20.49 22.66
C ILE A 53 15.77 19.26 21.75
N SER A 54 16.56 18.26 22.14
CA SER A 54 16.73 17.03 21.37
C SER A 54 15.41 16.26 21.21
N THR A 55 14.60 16.16 22.27
CA THR A 55 13.31 15.47 22.25
C THR A 55 12.29 16.21 21.37
N ILE A 56 12.23 17.54 21.48
CA ILE A 56 11.31 18.38 20.70
C ILE A 56 11.63 18.32 19.20
N ILE A 57 12.91 18.33 18.82
CA ILE A 57 13.33 18.27 17.41
C ILE A 57 13.20 16.84 16.86
N PHE A 58 13.46 15.83 17.69
CA PHE A 58 13.47 14.44 17.25
C PHE A 58 12.10 13.95 16.80
N GLY A 59 11.01 14.36 17.46
CA GLY A 59 9.65 13.96 17.06
C GLY A 59 9.31 14.34 15.60
N PRO A 60 9.37 15.62 15.23
CA PRO A 60 9.16 16.07 13.84
C PRO A 60 10.14 15.44 12.85
N TRP A 61 11.42 15.31 13.22
CA TRP A 61 12.44 14.71 12.34
C TRP A 61 12.20 13.21 12.10
N LEU A 62 11.83 12.46 13.14
CA LEU A 62 11.48 11.05 13.03
C LEU A 62 10.19 10.88 12.22
N SER A 63 9.17 11.69 12.49
CA SER A 63 7.92 11.69 11.71
C SER A 63 8.20 11.93 10.22
N PHE A 64 9.01 12.94 9.90
CA PHE A 64 9.44 13.21 8.52
C PHE A 64 10.22 12.05 7.90
N THR A 65 11.15 11.44 8.64
CA THR A 65 11.98 10.33 8.17
C THR A 65 11.15 9.06 7.92
N VAL A 66 10.23 8.73 8.83
CA VAL A 66 9.29 7.61 8.68
C VAL A 66 8.38 7.84 7.48
N LYS A 67 7.81 9.05 7.32
CA LYS A 67 6.99 9.40 6.13
C LYS A 67 7.76 9.20 4.83
N LYS A 68 9.03 9.63 4.78
CA LYS A 68 9.89 9.47 3.59
C LYS A 68 10.22 8.01 3.29
N LEU A 69 10.48 7.19 4.31
CA LEU A 69 10.70 5.75 4.17
C LEU A 69 9.43 5.02 3.71
N ARG A 70 8.26 5.43 4.24
CA ARG A 70 6.96 4.86 3.90
C ARG A 70 6.57 5.14 2.44
N LYS A 71 6.88 6.33 1.91
CA LYS A 71 6.60 6.71 0.50
C LYS A 71 7.18 5.74 -0.53
N HIS A 72 8.32 5.11 -0.23
CA HIS A 72 8.95 4.12 -1.13
C HIS A 72 8.35 2.70 -1.04
N LEU A 73 7.49 2.43 -0.06
CA LEU A 73 6.78 1.14 0.08
C LEU A 73 5.47 1.08 -0.72
N PHE A 74 5.00 2.22 -1.27
CA PHE A 74 3.69 2.37 -1.92
C PHE A 74 3.78 2.99 -3.31
N ASP A 75 4.72 2.53 -4.14
CA ASP A 75 4.74 2.93 -5.55
C ASP A 75 3.63 2.18 -6.31
N VAL A 76 2.46 2.83 -6.43
CA VAL A 76 1.31 2.31 -7.18
C VAL A 76 1.24 3.01 -8.53
N ILE A 77 1.37 2.23 -9.58
CA ILE A 77 1.25 2.68 -10.96
C ILE A 77 -0.18 2.42 -11.43
N PHE A 78 -0.93 3.49 -11.65
CA PHE A 78 -2.28 3.44 -12.22
C PHE A 78 -2.48 4.63 -13.17
N ARG A 79 -2.42 4.38 -14.48
CA ARG A 79 -2.52 5.41 -15.53
C ARG A 79 -3.91 5.37 -16.17
N GLU A 80 -4.31 6.45 -16.82
CA GLU A 80 -5.58 6.51 -17.56
C GLU A 80 -5.67 5.39 -18.62
N ASN A 81 -4.54 5.06 -19.25
CA ASN A 81 -4.42 3.98 -20.25
C ASN A 81 -4.42 2.55 -19.65
N ASP A 82 -4.59 2.42 -18.33
CA ASP A 82 -4.77 1.14 -17.64
C ASP A 82 -6.27 0.87 -17.35
N VAL A 83 -7.17 1.70 -17.89
CA VAL A 83 -8.62 1.51 -17.89
C VAL A 83 -9.09 1.08 -19.27
N PHE A 84 -9.60 -0.15 -19.37
CA PHE A 84 -10.10 -0.77 -20.58
C PHE A 84 -11.61 -0.77 -20.57
N ILE A 85 -12.24 -0.14 -21.58
CA ILE A 85 -13.69 -0.02 -21.71
C ILE A 85 -14.20 -1.00 -22.77
N ASP A 86 -15.41 -1.51 -22.57
CA ASP A 86 -16.10 -2.40 -23.50
C ASP A 86 -15.30 -3.68 -23.82
N VAL A 87 -14.63 -4.24 -22.80
CA VAL A 87 -13.92 -5.50 -22.93
C VAL A 87 -14.92 -6.62 -23.21
N GLU A 88 -14.66 -7.39 -24.26
CA GLU A 88 -15.40 -8.58 -24.63
C GLU A 88 -14.66 -9.82 -24.12
N ALA A 89 -15.29 -10.53 -23.19
CA ALA A 89 -14.88 -11.85 -22.71
C ALA A 89 -16.15 -12.68 -22.54
N GLY A 90 -16.10 -13.96 -22.90
CA GLY A 90 -17.22 -14.89 -22.79
C GLY A 90 -17.26 -15.64 -21.45
N SER A 91 -16.17 -15.62 -20.68
CA SER A 91 -16.09 -16.31 -19.38
C SER A 91 -15.12 -15.62 -18.41
N GLN A 92 -15.21 -15.98 -17.13
CA GLN A 92 -14.24 -15.57 -16.11
C GLN A 92 -12.82 -15.96 -16.54
N GLU A 93 -12.63 -17.18 -17.04
CA GLU A 93 -11.33 -17.70 -17.47
C GLU A 93 -10.70 -16.87 -18.60
N GLU A 94 -11.48 -16.55 -19.65
CA GLU A 94 -11.02 -15.68 -20.73
C GLU A 94 -10.62 -14.29 -20.22
N MET A 95 -11.38 -13.76 -19.25
CA MET A 95 -11.07 -12.47 -18.63
C MET A 95 -9.78 -12.55 -17.79
N LEU A 96 -9.57 -13.61 -17.02
CA LEU A 96 -8.32 -13.84 -16.28
C LEU A 96 -7.11 -13.89 -17.22
N GLN A 97 -7.23 -14.55 -18.37
CA GLN A 97 -6.18 -14.59 -19.39
C GLN A 97 -5.94 -13.20 -20.01
N PHE A 98 -6.99 -12.46 -20.35
CA PHE A 98 -6.87 -11.11 -20.89
C PHE A 98 -6.15 -10.15 -19.93
N MET A 99 -6.56 -10.17 -18.65
CA MET A 99 -5.92 -9.41 -17.58
C MET A 99 -4.45 -9.77 -17.42
N SER A 100 -4.14 -11.06 -17.41
CA SER A 100 -2.77 -11.56 -17.22
C SER A 100 -1.85 -11.20 -18.40
N SER A 101 -2.37 -11.26 -19.63
CA SER A 101 -1.66 -10.79 -20.83
C SER A 101 -1.35 -9.30 -20.75
N THR A 102 -2.32 -8.48 -20.31
CA THR A 102 -2.13 -7.04 -20.11
C THR A 102 -1.01 -6.75 -19.11
N VAL A 103 -1.02 -7.41 -17.96
CA VAL A 103 0.02 -7.28 -16.93
C VAL A 103 1.38 -7.72 -17.45
N ALA A 104 1.46 -8.88 -18.12
CA ALA A 104 2.71 -9.41 -18.66
C ALA A 104 3.35 -8.44 -19.66
N GLN A 105 2.56 -7.83 -20.55
CA GLN A 105 3.04 -6.84 -21.52
C GLN A 105 3.51 -5.54 -20.84
N ARG A 106 2.73 -5.01 -19.89
CA ARG A 106 3.03 -3.75 -19.20
C ARG A 106 4.26 -3.86 -18.30
N SER A 107 4.42 -5.00 -17.64
CA SER A 107 5.48 -5.23 -16.65
C SER A 107 6.68 -6.02 -17.20
N LYS A 108 6.64 -6.44 -18.47
CA LYS A 108 7.66 -7.29 -19.12
C LYS A 108 7.94 -8.58 -18.36
N LEU A 109 6.87 -9.22 -17.88
CA LEU A 109 6.91 -10.49 -17.16
C LEU A 109 6.43 -11.64 -18.03
N ASN A 110 6.70 -12.87 -17.60
CA ASN A 110 6.19 -14.06 -18.26
C ASN A 110 4.66 -14.17 -18.05
N PHE A 111 3.92 -14.36 -19.13
CA PHE A 111 2.46 -14.49 -19.10
C PHE A 111 1.99 -15.64 -18.20
N GLU A 112 2.57 -16.83 -18.36
CA GLU A 112 2.16 -18.04 -17.65
C GLU A 112 2.31 -17.85 -16.14
N GLN A 113 3.43 -17.26 -15.72
CA GLN A 113 3.67 -16.93 -14.31
C GLN A 113 2.58 -16.00 -13.75
N VAL A 114 2.23 -14.95 -14.47
CA VAL A 114 1.20 -13.99 -14.02
C VAL A 114 -0.16 -14.66 -13.96
N TYR A 115 -0.52 -15.40 -15.01
CA TYR A 115 -1.81 -16.04 -15.14
C TYR A 115 -2.04 -17.09 -14.05
N GLN A 116 -1.04 -17.94 -13.78
CA GLN A 116 -1.13 -18.94 -12.72
C GLN A 116 -1.35 -18.30 -11.34
N GLU A 117 -0.64 -17.22 -11.01
CA GLU A 117 -0.79 -16.55 -9.71
C GLU A 117 -2.17 -15.86 -9.55
N VAL A 118 -2.68 -15.25 -10.63
CA VAL A 118 -4.02 -14.64 -10.63
C VAL A 118 -5.11 -15.70 -10.51
N LYS A 119 -5.01 -16.76 -11.33
CA LYS A 119 -5.97 -17.87 -11.34
C LYS A 119 -6.00 -18.62 -10.02
N LEU A 120 -4.83 -18.99 -9.48
CA LEU A 120 -4.73 -19.68 -8.20
C LEU A 120 -5.38 -18.87 -7.07
N ARG A 121 -5.25 -17.54 -7.10
CA ARG A 121 -5.91 -16.69 -6.11
C ARG A 121 -7.42 -16.66 -6.29
N GLU A 122 -7.93 -16.58 -7.52
CA GLU A 122 -9.37 -16.59 -7.78
C GLU A 122 -10.01 -17.92 -7.37
N GLU A 123 -9.36 -19.05 -7.66
CA GLU A 123 -9.84 -20.41 -7.32
C GLU A 123 -9.93 -20.69 -5.81
N GLN A 124 -9.15 -19.98 -4.98
CA GLN A 124 -9.24 -20.11 -3.53
C GLN A 124 -10.60 -19.62 -3.00
N MET A 125 -11.07 -18.50 -3.54
CA MET A 125 -12.34 -17.86 -3.20
C MET A 125 -12.54 -16.70 -4.16
N SER A 126 -13.77 -16.60 -4.69
CA SER A 126 -14.19 -15.50 -5.56
C SER A 126 -13.79 -14.14 -4.97
N THR A 127 -13.29 -13.28 -5.85
CA THR A 127 -12.93 -11.90 -5.53
C THR A 127 -14.04 -10.90 -5.88
N ALA A 128 -15.21 -11.40 -6.26
CA ALA A 128 -16.40 -10.60 -6.43
C ALA A 128 -16.87 -10.02 -5.08
N MET A 129 -17.18 -8.74 -5.07
CA MET A 129 -17.68 -8.03 -3.87
C MET A 129 -19.19 -7.77 -3.93
N GLY A 130 -19.85 -8.27 -4.98
CA GLY A 130 -21.20 -7.91 -5.37
C GLY A 130 -21.25 -6.55 -6.07
N ARG A 131 -22.47 -6.05 -6.29
CA ARG A 131 -22.74 -4.76 -6.98
C ARG A 131 -22.09 -4.69 -8.36
N SER A 132 -22.01 -5.81 -9.06
CA SER A 132 -21.34 -5.93 -10.35
C SER A 132 -19.84 -5.59 -10.36
N ILE A 133 -19.14 -5.73 -9.22
CA ILE A 133 -17.71 -5.44 -9.10
C ILE A 133 -16.93 -6.68 -8.62
N ALA A 134 -15.75 -6.88 -9.17
CA ALA A 134 -14.74 -7.80 -8.63
C ALA A 134 -13.39 -7.10 -8.46
N ILE A 135 -12.61 -7.55 -7.47
CA ILE A 135 -11.25 -7.06 -7.24
C ILE A 135 -10.25 -8.23 -7.23
N PRO A 136 -10.01 -8.88 -8.38
CA PRO A 136 -8.97 -9.89 -8.50
C PRO A 136 -7.62 -9.29 -8.11
N HIS A 137 -6.80 -10.05 -7.40
CA HIS A 137 -5.52 -9.56 -6.94
C HIS A 137 -4.49 -10.68 -6.86
N ALA A 138 -3.23 -10.37 -7.14
CA ALA A 138 -2.17 -11.36 -7.06
C ALA A 138 -0.83 -10.74 -6.69
N ARG A 139 0.04 -11.57 -6.10
CA ARG A 139 1.41 -11.19 -5.74
C ARG A 139 2.36 -11.84 -6.74
N ILE A 140 3.10 -11.02 -7.47
CA ILE A 140 3.93 -11.49 -8.58
C ILE A 140 5.40 -11.35 -8.24
N GLU A 141 6.13 -12.43 -8.45
CA GLU A 141 7.59 -12.46 -8.29
C GLU A 141 8.29 -11.73 -9.45
N GLY A 142 9.31 -10.93 -9.13
CA GLY A 142 10.03 -10.11 -10.12
C GLY A 142 9.35 -8.78 -10.48
N LEU A 143 8.15 -8.50 -9.95
CA LEU A 143 7.49 -7.21 -10.12
C LEU A 143 8.13 -6.14 -9.22
N LYS A 144 8.37 -4.94 -9.76
CA LYS A 144 9.08 -3.86 -9.04
C LYS A 144 8.18 -2.90 -8.29
N SER A 145 7.01 -2.59 -8.85
CA SER A 145 6.03 -1.65 -8.32
C SER A 145 4.65 -2.28 -8.37
N SER A 146 3.72 -1.80 -7.56
CA SER A 146 2.34 -2.27 -7.60
C SER A 146 1.61 -1.64 -8.79
N HIS A 147 0.70 -2.38 -9.42
CA HIS A 147 -0.08 -1.93 -10.56
C HIS A 147 -1.56 -2.15 -10.31
N VAL A 148 -2.37 -1.21 -10.76
CA VAL A 148 -3.83 -1.33 -10.81
C VAL A 148 -4.27 -1.25 -12.26
N PHE A 149 -5.16 -2.15 -12.67
CA PHE A 149 -5.80 -2.13 -13.97
C PHE A 149 -7.31 -2.22 -13.80
N VAL A 150 -8.07 -1.59 -14.67
CA VAL A 150 -9.53 -1.61 -14.63
C VAL A 150 -10.07 -2.12 -15.94
N PHE A 151 -11.01 -3.05 -15.88
CA PHE A 151 -11.65 -3.63 -17.03
C PHE A 151 -13.16 -3.48 -16.88
N HIS A 152 -13.78 -2.80 -17.82
CA HIS A 152 -15.22 -2.64 -17.90
C HIS A 152 -15.77 -3.59 -18.96
N CYS A 153 -16.46 -4.64 -18.52
CA CYS A 153 -16.99 -5.70 -19.38
C CYS A 153 -18.28 -5.26 -20.06
N ARG A 154 -18.37 -5.48 -21.37
CA ARG A 154 -19.52 -5.07 -22.19
C ARG A 154 -20.84 -5.68 -21.72
N HIS A 155 -20.86 -6.99 -21.51
CA HIS A 155 -22.08 -7.78 -21.22
C HIS A 155 -22.19 -8.26 -19.77
N GLY A 156 -21.17 -8.03 -18.94
CA GLY A 156 -21.05 -8.64 -17.62
C GLY A 156 -20.62 -10.11 -17.68
N LEU A 157 -20.01 -10.60 -16.61
CA LEU A 157 -19.47 -11.95 -16.49
C LEU A 157 -19.97 -12.62 -15.22
N GLU A 158 -20.22 -13.93 -15.30
CA GLU A 158 -20.42 -14.75 -14.10
C GLU A 158 -19.10 -14.84 -13.33
N TRP A 159 -19.15 -14.60 -12.02
CA TRP A 159 -17.95 -14.48 -11.18
C TRP A 159 -18.23 -14.94 -9.74
N ASP A 160 -19.24 -15.80 -9.53
CA ASP A 160 -19.63 -16.29 -8.21
C ASP A 160 -19.85 -15.15 -7.19
N SER A 161 -20.51 -14.08 -7.65
CA SER A 161 -20.78 -12.91 -6.80
C SER A 161 -21.67 -13.30 -5.61
N PRO A 162 -21.38 -12.78 -4.40
CA PRO A 162 -22.16 -13.11 -3.19
C PRO A 162 -23.63 -12.66 -3.26
N ASP A 163 -23.96 -11.72 -4.14
CA ASP A 163 -25.31 -11.24 -4.40
C ASP A 163 -25.93 -11.78 -5.70
N GLY A 164 -25.23 -12.70 -6.40
CA GLY A 164 -25.64 -13.26 -7.68
C GLY A 164 -25.59 -12.28 -8.86
N SER A 165 -24.99 -11.09 -8.70
CA SER A 165 -24.86 -10.12 -9.79
C SER A 165 -23.73 -10.50 -10.75
N LEU A 166 -23.96 -10.30 -12.06
CA LEU A 166 -22.89 -10.35 -13.05
C LEU A 166 -21.89 -9.21 -12.82
N VAL A 167 -20.60 -9.52 -12.87
CA VAL A 167 -19.52 -8.55 -12.73
C VAL A 167 -19.33 -7.78 -14.03
N ARG A 168 -19.38 -6.45 -13.95
CA ARG A 168 -19.17 -5.54 -15.08
C ARG A 168 -17.93 -4.68 -14.93
N LEU A 169 -17.49 -4.42 -13.71
CA LEU A 169 -16.29 -3.64 -13.43
C LEU A 169 -15.30 -4.52 -12.66
N ILE A 170 -14.12 -4.71 -13.21
CA ILE A 170 -13.07 -5.52 -12.61
C ILE A 170 -11.89 -4.61 -12.30
N VAL A 171 -11.46 -4.58 -11.05
CA VAL A 171 -10.30 -3.81 -10.60
C VAL A 171 -9.19 -4.78 -10.22
N LEU A 172 -8.27 -5.04 -11.16
CA LEU A 172 -7.15 -5.94 -10.94
C LEU A 172 -6.03 -5.25 -10.16
N VAL A 173 -5.61 -5.84 -9.05
CA VAL A 173 -4.52 -5.34 -8.21
C VAL A 173 -3.34 -6.32 -8.19
N ILE A 174 -2.22 -5.91 -8.79
CA ILE A 174 -1.01 -6.73 -8.86
C ILE A 174 0.10 -6.09 -8.05
N THR A 175 0.72 -6.83 -7.13
CA THR A 175 1.79 -6.29 -6.26
C THR A 175 3.04 -7.16 -6.24
N PRO A 176 4.21 -6.61 -5.89
CA PRO A 176 5.41 -7.40 -5.67
C PRO A 176 5.22 -8.46 -4.57
N LYS A 177 5.76 -9.66 -4.77
CA LYS A 177 5.72 -10.77 -3.79
C LYS A 177 6.32 -10.40 -2.43
N ASP A 178 7.37 -9.57 -2.45
CA ASP A 178 8.10 -9.12 -1.25
C ASP A 178 7.42 -7.95 -0.50
N SER A 179 6.25 -7.48 -0.97
CA SER A 179 5.55 -6.32 -0.40
C SER A 179 4.09 -6.63 -0.04
N PRO A 180 3.81 -7.58 0.88
CA PRO A 180 2.44 -7.99 1.22
C PRO A 180 1.59 -6.85 1.80
N ASN A 181 2.20 -5.94 2.57
CA ASN A 181 1.50 -4.80 3.15
C ASN A 181 0.98 -3.80 2.10
N ALA A 182 1.64 -3.73 0.93
CA ALA A 182 1.18 -2.86 -0.16
C ALA A 182 -0.15 -3.34 -0.74
N GLN A 183 -0.31 -4.65 -0.91
CA GLN A 183 -1.55 -5.25 -1.41
C GLN A 183 -2.74 -4.94 -0.51
N LEU A 184 -2.60 -5.18 0.80
CA LEU A 184 -3.67 -4.94 1.76
C LEU A 184 -4.12 -3.47 1.77
N GLN A 185 -3.19 -2.52 1.67
CA GLN A 185 -3.51 -1.09 1.68
C GLN A 185 -4.21 -0.66 0.38
N ILE A 186 -3.79 -1.17 -0.78
CA ILE A 186 -4.49 -0.91 -2.05
C ILE A 186 -5.90 -1.48 -1.99
N LEU A 187 -6.06 -2.72 -1.51
CA LEU A 187 -7.37 -3.35 -1.37
C LEU A 187 -8.28 -2.60 -0.40
N GLN A 188 -7.75 -2.08 0.71
CA GLN A 188 -8.50 -1.23 1.65
C GLN A 188 -8.98 0.06 0.98
N SER A 189 -8.08 0.76 0.28
CA SER A 189 -8.41 1.96 -0.50
C SER A 189 -9.51 1.71 -1.54
N MET A 190 -9.39 0.61 -2.29
CA MET A 190 -10.42 0.20 -3.26
C MET A 190 -11.74 -0.10 -2.55
N ALA A 191 -11.72 -0.88 -1.48
CA ALA A 191 -12.92 -1.23 -0.73
C ALA A 191 -13.62 -0.01 -0.12
N ASP A 192 -12.87 0.97 0.37
CA ASP A 192 -13.41 2.22 0.92
C ASP A 192 -14.05 3.08 -0.19
N THR A 193 -13.35 3.25 -1.32
CA THR A 193 -13.87 3.99 -2.50
C THR A 193 -15.16 3.35 -3.04
N LEU A 194 -15.20 2.02 -3.08
CA LEU A 194 -16.32 1.24 -3.60
C LEU A 194 -17.41 0.95 -2.55
N ARG A 195 -17.19 1.33 -1.29
CA ARG A 195 -18.17 1.19 -0.21
C ARG A 195 -19.39 2.06 -0.48
N ASP A 196 -19.17 3.29 -0.95
CA ASP A 196 -20.23 4.21 -1.31
C ASP A 196 -21.01 3.68 -2.52
N ARG A 197 -22.31 3.47 -2.32
CA ARG A 197 -23.17 2.84 -3.33
C ARG A 197 -23.32 3.72 -4.57
N GLN A 198 -23.40 5.03 -4.40
CA GLN A 198 -23.58 5.95 -5.51
C GLN A 198 -22.33 6.00 -6.38
N THR A 199 -21.15 6.04 -5.78
CA THR A 199 -19.85 5.97 -6.45
C THR A 199 -19.69 4.64 -7.20
N ALA A 200 -19.92 3.51 -6.51
CA ALA A 200 -19.84 2.18 -7.14
C ALA A 200 -20.77 2.06 -8.36
N GLN A 201 -22.02 2.51 -8.23
CA GLN A 201 -22.98 2.48 -9.34
C GLN A 201 -22.58 3.39 -10.51
N SER A 202 -22.03 4.58 -10.21
CA SER A 202 -21.54 5.52 -11.22
C SER A 202 -20.35 4.93 -11.99
N LEU A 203 -19.43 4.25 -11.29
CA LEU A 203 -18.29 3.58 -11.91
C LEU A 203 -18.72 2.42 -12.81
N VAL A 204 -19.65 1.58 -12.34
CA VAL A 204 -20.18 0.44 -13.11
C VAL A 204 -20.98 0.88 -14.34
N SER A 205 -21.68 2.01 -14.27
CA SER A 205 -22.48 2.50 -15.41
C SER A 205 -21.70 3.37 -16.39
N SER A 206 -20.55 3.91 -15.98
CA SER A 206 -19.72 4.76 -16.83
C SER A 206 -19.00 3.99 -17.94
N ARG A 207 -18.92 4.61 -19.12
CA ARG A 207 -18.03 4.20 -20.23
C ARG A 207 -16.89 5.21 -20.45
N ASP A 208 -16.80 6.22 -19.60
CA ASP A 208 -15.72 7.20 -19.63
C ASP A 208 -14.53 6.68 -18.83
N SER A 209 -13.48 6.26 -19.55
CA SER A 209 -12.24 5.74 -18.95
C SER A 209 -11.56 6.76 -18.06
N ARG A 210 -11.62 8.06 -18.41
CA ARG A 210 -11.03 9.13 -17.61
C ARG A 210 -11.77 9.32 -16.31
N TYR A 211 -13.11 9.30 -16.34
CA TYR A 211 -13.92 9.40 -15.14
C TYR A 211 -13.64 8.24 -14.17
N ILE A 212 -13.59 7.01 -14.69
CA ILE A 212 -13.30 5.81 -13.89
C ILE A 212 -11.88 5.90 -13.30
N TRP A 213 -10.89 6.22 -14.14
CA TRP A 213 -9.51 6.39 -13.71
C TRP A 213 -9.40 7.46 -12.61
N ALA A 214 -9.94 8.66 -12.83
CA ALA A 214 -9.84 9.77 -11.89
C ALA A 214 -10.51 9.44 -10.54
N SER A 215 -11.70 8.84 -10.57
CA SER A 215 -12.45 8.47 -9.37
C SER A 215 -11.71 7.45 -8.51
N LEU A 216 -11.15 6.40 -9.13
CA LEU A 216 -10.38 5.37 -8.41
C LEU A 216 -8.99 5.89 -8.00
N LYS A 217 -8.37 6.74 -8.82
CA LYS A 217 -7.06 7.35 -8.55
C LYS A 217 -7.11 8.26 -7.32
N LEU A 218 -8.17 9.06 -7.18
CA LEU A 218 -8.40 9.87 -5.98
C LEU A 218 -8.45 9.00 -4.72
N GLY A 219 -9.16 7.87 -4.74
CA GLY A 219 -9.22 6.94 -3.61
C GLY A 219 -7.86 6.33 -3.23
N ILE A 220 -7.02 6.01 -4.22
CA ILE A 220 -5.64 5.55 -3.98
C ILE A 220 -4.81 6.66 -3.32
N ASP A 221 -4.89 7.88 -3.85
CA ASP A 221 -4.08 9.01 -3.40
C ASP A 221 -4.50 9.51 -2.00
N GLU A 222 -5.80 9.51 -1.69
CA GLU A 222 -6.31 9.83 -0.34
C GLU A 222 -5.84 8.81 0.70
N CYS A 223 -5.81 7.51 0.35
CA CYS A 223 -5.26 6.48 1.23
C CYS A 223 -3.76 6.68 1.47
N GLN A 224 -3.01 7.16 0.47
CA GLN A 224 -1.60 7.53 0.64
C GLN A 224 -1.44 8.69 1.62
N GLU A 225 -2.32 9.71 1.57
CA GLU A 225 -2.27 10.85 2.48
C GLU A 225 -2.73 10.52 3.91
N CYS A 226 -3.80 9.73 4.09
CA CYS A 226 -4.32 9.34 5.40
C CYS A 226 -3.24 8.59 6.21
N ASN A 227 -2.56 7.65 5.55
CA ASN A 227 -1.43 6.90 6.08
C ASN A 227 -0.15 7.72 6.34
N LEU A 228 -0.09 8.96 5.87
CA LEU A 228 0.97 9.92 6.19
C LEU A 228 0.55 10.90 7.31
N ARG A 229 -0.73 10.91 7.72
CA ARG A 229 -1.27 11.80 8.76
C ARG A 229 -1.42 11.10 10.12
N GLU A 230 -1.58 9.77 10.15
CA GLU A 230 -1.38 8.93 11.34
C GLU A 230 0.11 8.72 11.66
#